data_AF-A0A535MJS5-F1
#
_entry.id   AF-A0A535MJS5-F1
#
_cell.length_a   1.000
_cell.length_b   1.000
_cell.length_c   1.000
_cell.angle_alpha   90.00
_cell.angle_beta   90.00
_cell.angle_gamma   90.00
#
_symmetry.space_group_name_H-M   'P 1'
#
loop_
_entity.id
_entity.type
_entity.pdbx_description
1 polymer ?
#
loop_
_entity_poly.entity_id
_entity_poly.type
_entity_poly.pdbx_seq_one_letter_code
_entity_poly.pdbx_strand_id
1 'polypeptide(L)'
;ELRAAFDHWDSESYVAIAEHGYPSHLDFGLGQPGHLVAFFPGYPMLIRAVMAVTGDAVVAGLLVSTALELVALRLLAGLVAGERDRSAARFATWVVALWPYAAFLGLVYTESTFAAAVAGSLLLARRGRMGSACLVAALACAVRVTGLALVPALLVEQLVRRRGRPTLQLAWLLVVPVPVLLFGAYLRLHTGDWLAWIHAEGSVSFDYRHLDWPWVGARATWDSVVISPLPASSTYVFAAELAWGVAGGAVCAALWIRRRLPVSLTTYCTMVWLLSVCVSYWISVPRYELAMFPAVIALWDLLARRPDWRAAAVAASAGLFAFGAGIYASARWLG
;
A
#
# COMPACT_ATOMS: atom_id res chain seq x y z
N GLU A 1 -16.57 23.00 -0.17
CA GLU A 1 -15.73 22.91 1.05
C GLU A 1 -15.10 21.53 1.21
N LEU A 2 -15.87 20.42 1.27
CA LEU A 2 -15.31 19.06 1.38
C LEU A 2 -14.38 18.65 0.23
N ARG A 3 -14.79 18.82 -1.04
CA ARG A 3 -13.94 18.49 -2.19
C ARG A 3 -12.60 19.23 -2.14
N ALA A 4 -12.62 20.54 -1.89
CA ALA A 4 -11.39 21.34 -1.77
C ALA A 4 -10.46 20.95 -0.61
N ALA A 5 -10.90 20.13 0.36
CA ALA A 5 -10.07 19.67 1.46
C ALA A 5 -9.55 18.23 1.30
N PHE A 6 -10.18 17.43 0.43
CA PHE A 6 -9.94 15.98 0.32
C PHE A 6 -9.66 15.50 -1.10
N ASP A 7 -9.74 16.38 -2.08
CA ASP A 7 -9.50 16.11 -3.50
C ASP A 7 -8.14 16.69 -3.90
N HIS A 8 -7.07 16.10 -3.36
CA HIS A 8 -5.69 16.53 -3.60
C HIS A 8 -4.81 15.35 -4.04
N TRP A 9 -3.92 15.59 -5.00
CA TRP A 9 -2.93 14.63 -5.51
C TRP A 9 -3.62 13.36 -6.05
N ASP A 10 -3.26 12.16 -5.58
CA ASP A 10 -3.85 10.90 -6.07
C ASP A 10 -5.38 10.84 -5.90
N SER A 11 -5.95 11.55 -4.91
CA SER A 11 -7.41 11.59 -4.72
C SER A 11 -8.13 12.12 -5.96
N GLU A 12 -7.54 13.12 -6.64
CA GLU A 12 -8.08 13.71 -7.87
C GLU A 12 -8.20 12.67 -8.97
N SER A 13 -7.19 11.79 -9.08
CA SER A 13 -7.19 10.71 -10.07
C SER A 13 -8.26 9.66 -9.77
N TYR A 14 -8.38 9.22 -8.51
CA TYR A 14 -9.39 8.23 -8.13
C TYR A 14 -10.83 8.76 -8.31
N VAL A 15 -11.06 10.01 -7.92
CA VAL A 15 -12.34 10.71 -8.10
C VAL A 15 -12.67 10.87 -9.58
N ALA A 16 -11.73 11.36 -10.40
CA ALA A 16 -11.93 11.52 -11.83
C ALA A 16 -12.27 10.19 -12.53
N ILE A 17 -11.59 9.10 -12.19
CA ILE A 17 -11.88 7.78 -12.75
C ILE A 17 -13.25 7.26 -12.28
N ALA A 18 -13.63 7.50 -11.03
CA ALA A 18 -14.94 7.09 -10.52
C ALA A 18 -16.09 7.84 -11.22
N GLU A 19 -15.91 9.13 -11.48
CA GLU A 19 -16.91 10.01 -12.12
C GLU A 19 -16.98 9.82 -13.64
N HIS A 20 -15.84 9.66 -14.30
CA HIS A 20 -15.74 9.77 -15.77
C HIS A 20 -15.17 8.52 -16.46
N GLY A 21 -14.62 7.58 -15.70
CA GLY A 21 -13.89 6.43 -16.25
C GLY A 21 -12.51 6.81 -16.80
N TYR A 22 -11.90 5.87 -17.52
CA TYR A 22 -10.57 6.09 -18.12
C TYR A 22 -10.66 6.81 -19.47
N PRO A 23 -9.70 7.69 -19.79
CA PRO A 23 -9.66 8.36 -21.10
C PRO A 23 -9.46 7.34 -22.23
N SER A 24 -10.15 7.55 -23.36
CA SER A 24 -10.02 6.70 -24.57
C SER A 24 -8.81 7.09 -25.42
N HIS A 25 -8.39 8.36 -25.35
CA HIS A 25 -7.20 8.86 -26.01
C HIS A 25 -6.15 9.22 -24.95
N LEU A 26 -4.98 8.60 -25.05
CA LEU A 26 -3.89 8.81 -24.09
C LEU A 26 -2.99 9.94 -24.57
N ASP A 27 -3.00 11.03 -23.82
CA ASP A 27 -1.99 12.07 -23.88
C ASP A 27 -1.28 12.12 -22.52
N PHE A 28 0.03 11.88 -22.55
CA PHE A 28 0.90 11.82 -21.39
C PHE A 28 1.62 13.16 -21.14
N GLY A 29 1.21 14.24 -21.80
CA GLY A 29 1.67 15.59 -21.50
C GLY A 29 1.31 16.05 -20.08
N LEU A 30 2.02 17.06 -19.59
CA LEU A 30 1.77 17.60 -18.26
C LEU A 30 0.35 18.19 -18.17
N GLY A 31 -0.41 17.78 -17.15
CA GLY A 31 -1.81 18.18 -16.95
C GLY A 31 -2.82 17.45 -17.84
N GLN A 32 -2.39 16.51 -18.67
CA GLN A 32 -3.27 15.71 -19.52
C GLN A 32 -3.77 14.45 -18.80
N PRO A 33 -4.96 13.91 -19.13
CA PRO A 33 -5.58 12.82 -18.38
C PRO A 33 -4.92 11.45 -18.59
N GLY A 34 -3.90 11.33 -19.46
CA GLY A 34 -3.23 10.06 -19.72
C GLY A 34 -2.65 9.41 -18.46
N HIS A 35 -2.25 10.19 -17.45
CA HIS A 35 -1.74 9.65 -16.18
C HIS A 35 -2.77 8.80 -15.42
N LEU A 36 -4.07 8.98 -15.66
CA LEU A 36 -5.14 8.26 -14.96
C LEU A 36 -5.04 6.74 -15.14
N VAL A 37 -4.51 6.24 -16.25
CA VAL A 37 -4.38 4.79 -16.47
C VAL A 37 -3.30 4.12 -15.59
N ALA A 38 -2.47 4.90 -14.88
CA ALA A 38 -1.58 4.38 -13.84
C ALA A 38 -2.34 3.92 -12.58
N PHE A 39 -3.55 4.43 -12.36
CA PHE A 39 -4.36 4.12 -11.19
C PHE A 39 -5.26 2.92 -11.48
N PHE A 40 -5.12 1.86 -10.69
CA PHE A 40 -5.82 0.60 -10.89
C PHE A 40 -7.32 0.70 -10.57
N PRO A 41 -8.19 -0.07 -11.27
CA PRO A 41 -9.63 0.19 -11.32
C PRO A 41 -10.40 -0.19 -10.05
N GLY A 42 -9.85 -1.05 -9.20
CA GLY A 42 -10.58 -1.65 -8.08
C GLY A 42 -11.13 -0.64 -7.09
N TYR A 43 -10.35 0.39 -6.73
CA TYR A 43 -10.80 1.42 -5.79
C TYR A 43 -11.80 2.41 -6.43
N PRO A 44 -11.55 3.00 -7.62
CA PRO A 44 -12.55 3.79 -8.34
C PRO A 44 -13.89 3.07 -8.57
N MET A 45 -13.85 1.77 -8.86
CA MET A 45 -15.08 0.97 -9.02
C MET A 45 -15.89 0.89 -7.71
N LEU A 46 -15.24 0.79 -6.55
CA LEU A 46 -15.91 0.84 -5.25
C LEU A 46 -16.51 2.21 -4.98
N ILE A 47 -15.76 3.29 -5.27
CA ILE A 47 -16.28 4.66 -5.17
C ILE A 47 -17.52 4.80 -6.04
N ARG A 48 -17.46 4.41 -7.31
CA ARG A 48 -18.58 4.51 -8.24
C ARG A 48 -19.80 3.71 -7.79
N ALA A 49 -19.60 2.55 -7.16
CA ALA A 49 -20.70 1.76 -6.60
C ALA A 49 -21.39 2.48 -5.43
N VAL A 50 -20.63 3.14 -4.54
CA VAL A 50 -21.18 3.89 -3.40
C VAL A 50 -21.78 5.23 -3.86
N MET A 51 -21.24 5.84 -4.92
CA MET A 51 -21.80 7.04 -5.56
C MET A 51 -23.24 6.83 -6.02
N ALA A 52 -23.64 5.61 -6.39
CA ALA A 52 -25.03 5.32 -6.75
C ALA A 52 -26.03 5.66 -5.63
N VAL A 53 -25.57 5.76 -4.38
CA VAL A 53 -26.37 6.14 -3.21
C VAL A 53 -26.03 7.55 -2.74
N THR A 54 -24.75 7.95 -2.72
CA THR A 54 -24.34 9.26 -2.18
C THR A 54 -24.49 10.42 -3.16
N GLY A 55 -24.44 10.15 -4.47
CA GLY A 55 -24.43 11.17 -5.53
C GLY A 55 -23.13 11.97 -5.66
N ASP A 56 -22.14 11.75 -4.78
CA ASP A 56 -20.87 12.49 -4.74
C ASP A 56 -19.68 11.54 -4.54
N ALA A 57 -18.65 11.70 -5.38
CA ALA A 57 -17.48 10.84 -5.44
C ALA A 57 -16.54 10.99 -4.24
N VAL A 58 -16.39 12.21 -3.71
CA VAL A 58 -15.53 12.47 -2.55
C VAL A 58 -16.16 11.87 -1.30
N VAL A 59 -17.47 12.11 -1.10
CA VAL A 59 -18.22 11.50 0.00
C VAL A 59 -18.20 9.97 -0.11
N ALA A 60 -18.40 9.41 -1.31
CA ALA A 60 -18.29 7.97 -1.53
C ALA A 60 -16.88 7.45 -1.20
N GLY A 61 -15.83 8.13 -1.65
CA GLY A 61 -14.44 7.79 -1.37
C GLY A 61 -14.13 7.76 0.13
N LEU A 62 -14.52 8.80 0.86
CA LEU A 62 -14.33 8.88 2.31
C LEU A 62 -15.09 7.76 3.06
N LEU A 63 -16.32 7.45 2.64
CA LEU A 63 -17.10 6.35 3.22
C LEU A 63 -16.46 4.99 2.94
N VAL A 64 -16.01 4.74 1.71
CA VAL A 64 -15.30 3.51 1.34
C VAL A 64 -14.02 3.38 2.17
N SER A 65 -13.21 4.43 2.23
CA SER A 65 -11.94 4.44 2.96
C SER A 65 -12.14 4.20 4.46
N THR A 66 -13.08 4.92 5.08
CA THR A 66 -13.38 4.77 6.52
C THR A 66 -13.91 3.38 6.84
N ALA A 67 -14.85 2.85 6.03
CA ALA A 67 -15.40 1.53 6.25
C ALA A 67 -14.32 0.43 6.09
N LEU A 68 -13.47 0.54 5.07
CA LEU A 68 -12.42 -0.45 4.82
C LEU A 68 -11.24 -0.30 5.76
N GLU A 69 -10.98 0.87 6.34
CA GLU A 69 -10.03 1.04 7.43
C GLU A 69 -10.46 0.20 8.64
N LEU A 70 -11.73 0.32 9.05
CA LEU A 70 -12.27 -0.49 10.16
C LEU A 70 -12.17 -2.00 9.87
N VAL A 71 -12.47 -2.41 8.63
CA VAL A 71 -12.32 -3.81 8.20
C VAL A 71 -10.86 -4.24 8.24
N ALA A 72 -9.94 -3.42 7.71
CA ALA A 72 -8.50 -3.69 7.71
C ALA A 72 -7.96 -3.89 9.13
N LEU A 73 -8.26 -2.95 10.03
CA LEU A 73 -7.85 -3.01 11.43
C LEU A 73 -8.42 -4.24 12.14
N ARG A 74 -9.69 -4.60 11.87
CA ARG A 74 -10.33 -5.78 12.44
C ARG A 74 -9.71 -7.10 11.95
N LEU A 75 -9.36 -7.20 10.67
CA LEU A 75 -8.74 -8.37 10.06
C LEU A 75 -7.29 -8.51 10.54
N LEU A 76 -6.55 -7.40 10.56
CA LEU A 76 -5.20 -7.31 11.11
C LEU A 76 -5.18 -7.74 12.58
N ALA A 77 -6.07 -7.23 13.41
CA ALA A 77 -6.18 -7.65 14.80
C ALA A 77 -6.43 -9.16 14.93
N GLY A 78 -7.23 -9.72 14.02
CA GLY A 78 -7.45 -11.17 13.93
C GLY A 78 -6.20 -11.96 13.55
N LEU A 79 -5.40 -11.44 12.60
CA LEU A 79 -4.13 -12.03 12.21
C LEU A 79 -3.12 -12.01 13.36
N VAL A 80 -2.91 -10.84 13.98
CA VAL A 80 -1.97 -10.68 15.09
C VAL A 80 -2.38 -11.51 16.31
N ALA A 81 -3.67 -11.55 16.64
CA ALA A 81 -4.16 -12.39 17.73
C ALA A 81 -3.92 -13.89 17.47
N GLY A 82 -3.94 -14.32 16.21
CA GLY A 82 -3.63 -15.71 15.82
C GLY A 82 -2.14 -16.04 15.89
N GLU A 83 -1.27 -15.06 15.65
CA GLU A 83 0.19 -15.24 15.79
C GLU A 83 0.67 -15.12 17.24
N ARG A 84 -0.05 -14.35 18.06
CA ARG A 84 0.31 -14.02 19.44
C ARG A 84 -0.92 -14.09 20.35
N ASP A 85 -1.41 -12.94 20.81
CA ASP A 85 -2.50 -12.82 21.76
C ASP A 85 -3.33 -11.55 21.52
N ARG A 86 -4.38 -11.37 22.32
CA ARG A 86 -5.28 -10.21 22.22
C ARG A 86 -4.59 -8.89 22.59
N SER A 87 -3.56 -8.92 23.42
CA SER A 87 -2.83 -7.71 23.83
C SER A 87 -1.94 -7.21 22.69
N ALA A 88 -1.24 -8.13 22.04
CA ALA A 88 -0.50 -7.88 20.81
C ALA A 88 -1.40 -7.33 19.71
N ALA A 89 -2.59 -7.91 19.55
CA ALA A 89 -3.57 -7.44 18.56
C ALA A 89 -4.04 -6.01 18.82
N ARG A 90 -4.33 -5.65 20.09
CA ARG A 90 -4.70 -4.28 20.47
C ARG A 90 -3.56 -3.30 20.20
N PHE A 91 -2.35 -3.65 20.62
CA PHE A 91 -1.16 -2.85 20.35
C PHE A 91 -0.96 -2.62 18.85
N ALA A 92 -0.98 -3.69 18.06
CA ALA A 92 -0.84 -3.64 16.62
C ALA A 92 -1.90 -2.76 15.95
N THR A 93 -3.15 -2.88 16.39
CA THR A 93 -4.26 -2.05 15.89
C THR A 93 -3.99 -0.57 16.12
N TRP A 94 -3.59 -0.18 17.33
CA TRP A 94 -3.29 1.22 17.65
C TRP A 94 -2.08 1.75 16.90
N VAL A 95 -1.00 0.98 16.80
CA VAL A 95 0.20 1.40 16.06
C VAL A 95 -0.11 1.62 14.58
N VAL A 96 -0.94 0.77 13.97
CA VAL A 96 -1.27 0.89 12.55
C VAL A 96 -2.30 2.00 12.29
N ALA A 97 -3.34 2.10 13.13
CA ALA A 97 -4.34 3.18 13.04
C ALA A 97 -3.73 4.57 13.28
N LEU A 98 -2.63 4.63 14.03
CA LEU A 98 -1.91 5.86 14.35
C LEU A 98 -0.52 5.86 13.71
N TRP A 99 -0.30 5.12 12.63
CA TRP A 99 0.96 5.14 11.91
C TRP A 99 1.22 6.57 11.39
N PRO A 100 2.48 7.04 11.25
CA PRO A 100 2.76 8.41 10.80
C PRO A 100 2.05 8.80 9.48
N TYR A 101 1.80 7.82 8.61
CA TYR A 101 1.11 7.98 7.32
C TYR A 101 -0.30 7.36 7.32
N ALA A 102 -0.89 7.08 8.49
CA ALA A 102 -2.23 6.49 8.59
C ALA A 102 -3.35 7.41 8.09
N ALA A 103 -3.08 8.71 7.87
CA ALA A 103 -4.07 9.63 7.30
C ALA A 103 -4.62 9.09 5.96
N PHE A 104 -3.76 8.47 5.15
CA PHE A 104 -4.14 7.84 3.89
C PHE A 104 -5.11 6.65 4.03
N LEU A 105 -5.28 6.06 5.23
CA LEU A 105 -6.32 5.06 5.47
C LEU A 105 -7.74 5.68 5.41
N GLY A 106 -7.89 6.93 5.86
CA GLY A 106 -9.16 7.63 5.92
C GLY A 106 -9.43 8.57 4.74
N LEU A 107 -8.39 9.02 4.03
CA LEU A 107 -8.49 9.88 2.84
C LEU A 107 -9.00 9.09 1.61
N VAL A 108 -9.32 9.78 0.51
CA VAL A 108 -9.79 9.17 -0.76
C VAL A 108 -8.62 8.51 -1.50
N TYR A 109 -8.15 7.40 -0.92
CA TYR A 109 -6.91 6.72 -1.22
C TYR A 109 -7.11 5.20 -1.11
N THR A 110 -6.23 4.45 -1.78
CA THR A 110 -6.33 2.98 -1.85
C THR A 110 -5.94 2.25 -0.57
N GLU A 111 -5.28 2.93 0.35
CA GLU A 111 -4.47 2.35 1.42
C GLU A 111 -5.29 1.44 2.34
N SER A 112 -6.47 1.88 2.75
CA SER A 112 -7.39 1.08 3.58
C SER A 112 -7.98 -0.11 2.83
N THR A 113 -8.40 0.09 1.57
CA THR A 113 -8.90 -0.98 0.69
C THR A 113 -7.84 -2.05 0.48
N PHE A 114 -6.61 -1.64 0.19
CA PHE A 114 -5.47 -2.52 0.01
C PHE A 114 -5.11 -3.26 1.30
N ALA A 115 -5.02 -2.55 2.43
CA ALA A 115 -4.73 -3.14 3.73
C ALA A 115 -5.79 -4.17 4.14
N ALA A 116 -7.08 -3.92 3.89
CA ALA A 116 -8.15 -4.87 4.14
C ALA A 116 -8.00 -6.15 3.33
N ALA A 117 -7.72 -6.04 2.03
CA ALA A 117 -7.51 -7.19 1.16
C ALA A 117 -6.26 -7.98 1.56
N VAL A 118 -5.13 -7.32 1.84
CA VAL A 118 -3.91 -7.97 2.32
C VAL A 118 -4.15 -8.70 3.64
N ALA A 119 -4.69 -8.01 4.66
CA ALA A 119 -4.95 -8.60 5.98
C ALA A 119 -5.91 -9.78 5.89
N GLY A 120 -6.96 -9.65 5.07
CA GLY A 120 -7.91 -10.73 4.79
C GLY A 120 -7.25 -11.93 4.12
N SER A 121 -6.45 -11.70 3.06
CA SER A 121 -5.74 -12.75 2.33
C SER A 121 -4.79 -13.51 3.25
N LEU A 122 -3.93 -12.81 3.99
CA LEU A 122 -2.98 -13.41 4.92
C LEU A 122 -3.71 -14.19 6.04
N LEU A 123 -4.75 -13.62 6.64
CA LEU A 123 -5.54 -14.29 7.67
C LEU A 123 -6.21 -15.58 7.15
N LEU A 124 -6.74 -15.56 5.92
CA LEU A 124 -7.32 -16.74 5.27
C LEU A 124 -6.27 -17.81 5.00
N ALA A 125 -5.08 -17.41 4.57
CA ALA A 125 -3.95 -18.31 4.34
C ALA A 125 -3.50 -18.99 5.64
N ARG A 126 -3.39 -18.22 6.74
CA ARG A 126 -3.11 -18.76 8.09
C ARG A 126 -4.18 -19.73 8.58
N ARG A 127 -5.42 -19.58 8.12
CA ARG A 127 -6.52 -20.53 8.37
C ARG A 127 -6.54 -21.72 7.40
N GLY A 128 -5.56 -21.85 6.51
CA GLY A 128 -5.47 -22.94 5.54
C GLY A 128 -6.45 -22.84 4.36
N ARG A 129 -7.11 -21.69 4.17
CA ARG A 129 -8.09 -21.47 3.10
C ARG A 129 -7.43 -20.84 1.87
N MET A 130 -6.56 -21.60 1.21
CA MET A 130 -5.73 -21.12 0.09
C MET A 130 -6.55 -20.47 -1.04
N GLY A 131 -7.63 -21.12 -1.51
CA GLY A 131 -8.45 -20.56 -2.59
C GLY A 131 -9.07 -19.21 -2.23
N SER A 132 -9.67 -19.09 -1.04
CA SER A 132 -10.20 -17.81 -0.55
C SER A 132 -9.09 -16.77 -0.36
N ALA A 133 -7.91 -17.17 0.12
CA ALA A 133 -6.78 -16.26 0.28
C ALA A 133 -6.31 -15.69 -1.08
N CYS A 134 -6.25 -16.52 -2.12
CA CYS A 134 -5.90 -16.09 -3.47
C CYS A 134 -6.98 -15.21 -4.11
N LEU A 135 -8.27 -15.49 -3.88
CA LEU A 135 -9.37 -14.64 -4.35
C LEU A 135 -9.29 -13.24 -3.72
N VAL A 136 -9.04 -13.16 -2.41
CA VAL A 136 -8.88 -11.87 -1.73
C VAL A 136 -7.56 -11.19 -2.13
N ALA A 137 -6.49 -11.93 -2.40
CA ALA A 137 -5.25 -11.38 -2.96
C ALA A 137 -5.46 -10.79 -4.36
N ALA A 138 -6.30 -11.40 -5.20
CA ALA A 138 -6.69 -10.83 -6.47
C ALA A 138 -7.39 -9.47 -6.30
N LEU A 139 -8.25 -9.31 -5.29
CA LEU A 139 -8.83 -7.99 -4.96
C LEU A 139 -7.75 -6.95 -4.61
N ALA A 140 -6.69 -7.34 -3.91
CA ALA A 140 -5.55 -6.44 -3.65
C ALA A 140 -4.87 -6.02 -4.96
N CYS A 141 -4.67 -6.95 -5.90
CA CYS A 141 -4.12 -6.68 -7.24
C CYS A 141 -5.04 -5.80 -8.12
N ALA A 142 -6.36 -5.87 -7.92
CA ALA A 142 -7.29 -4.99 -8.59
C ALA A 142 -7.18 -3.53 -8.12
N VAL A 143 -6.67 -3.32 -6.90
CA VAL A 143 -6.54 -2.00 -6.26
C VAL A 143 -5.14 -1.43 -6.48
N ARG A 144 -4.09 -2.26 -6.42
CA ARG A 144 -2.69 -1.87 -6.68
C ARG A 144 -1.90 -3.05 -7.26
N VAL A 145 -1.00 -2.78 -8.20
CA VAL A 145 -0.06 -3.80 -8.71
C VAL A 145 0.80 -4.43 -7.60
N THR A 146 1.07 -3.69 -6.53
CA THR A 146 1.83 -4.17 -5.35
C THR A 146 1.15 -5.33 -4.62
N GLY A 147 -0.14 -5.61 -4.87
CA GLY A 147 -0.82 -6.81 -4.40
C GLY A 147 -0.14 -8.11 -4.83
N LEU A 148 0.67 -8.07 -5.91
CA LEU A 148 1.47 -9.21 -6.37
C LEU A 148 2.50 -9.69 -5.33
N ALA A 149 2.86 -8.85 -4.34
CA ALA A 149 3.67 -9.26 -3.19
C ALA A 149 3.06 -10.44 -2.40
N LEU A 150 1.74 -10.65 -2.49
CA LEU A 150 1.06 -11.79 -1.88
C LEU A 150 1.37 -13.12 -2.56
N VAL A 151 1.72 -13.15 -3.85
CA VAL A 151 2.00 -14.40 -4.59
C VAL A 151 3.13 -15.21 -3.92
N PRO A 152 4.35 -14.67 -3.74
CA PRO A 152 5.42 -15.40 -3.05
C PRO A 152 5.09 -15.67 -1.58
N ALA A 153 4.38 -14.77 -0.89
CA ALA A 153 3.99 -14.97 0.50
C ALA A 153 3.03 -16.16 0.69
N LEU A 154 2.01 -16.27 -0.16
CA LEU A 154 1.03 -17.36 -0.17
C LEU A 154 1.65 -18.68 -0.64
N LEU A 155 2.57 -18.63 -1.61
CA LEU A 155 3.38 -19.78 -2.01
C LEU A 155 4.18 -20.32 -0.81
N VAL A 156 4.92 -19.45 -0.13
CA VAL A 156 5.71 -19.82 1.05
C VAL A 156 4.82 -20.35 2.17
N GLU A 157 3.68 -19.72 2.47
CA GLU A 157 2.73 -20.19 3.49
C GLU A 157 2.25 -21.61 3.19
N GLN A 158 1.86 -21.88 1.95
CA GLN A 158 1.38 -23.21 1.55
C GLN A 158 2.50 -24.26 1.61
N LEU A 159 3.71 -23.92 1.15
CA LEU A 159 4.86 -24.83 1.22
C LEU A 159 5.25 -25.13 2.67
N VAL A 160 5.30 -24.13 3.54
CA VAL A 160 5.58 -24.31 4.98
C VAL A 160 4.52 -25.20 5.61
N ARG A 161 3.23 -24.91 5.39
CA ARG A 161 2.11 -25.71 5.92
C ARG A 161 2.15 -27.17 5.46
N ARG A 162 2.60 -27.43 4.24
CA ARG A 162 2.67 -28.77 3.64
C ARG A 162 4.06 -29.41 3.73
N ARG A 163 4.98 -28.85 4.54
CA ARG A 163 6.35 -29.34 4.70
C ARG A 163 7.09 -29.53 3.35
N GLY A 164 6.93 -28.56 2.45
CA GLY A 164 7.57 -28.51 1.13
C GLY A 164 6.86 -29.31 0.03
N ARG A 165 5.76 -30.02 0.33
CA ARG A 165 5.07 -30.81 -0.69
C ARG A 165 4.12 -29.95 -1.53
N PRO A 166 4.30 -29.88 -2.87
CA PRO A 166 3.38 -29.14 -3.73
C PRO A 166 2.00 -29.79 -3.73
N THR A 167 0.96 -28.98 -3.93
CA THR A 167 -0.43 -29.43 -3.95
C THR A 167 -1.18 -28.76 -5.09
N LEU A 168 -2.25 -29.37 -5.59
CA LEU A 168 -3.14 -28.72 -6.58
C LEU A 168 -3.70 -27.38 -6.08
N GLN A 169 -3.73 -27.14 -4.76
CA GLN A 169 -4.12 -25.84 -4.20
C GLN A 169 -3.19 -24.69 -4.62
N LEU A 170 -1.96 -24.97 -5.06
CA LEU A 170 -1.05 -23.94 -5.60
C LEU A 170 -1.56 -23.34 -6.91
N ALA A 171 -2.41 -24.05 -7.67
CA ALA A 171 -3.01 -23.51 -8.88
C ALA A 171 -3.85 -22.24 -8.61
N TRP A 172 -4.37 -22.07 -7.39
CA TRP A 172 -5.07 -20.84 -6.99
C TRP A 172 -4.18 -19.59 -7.05
N LEU A 173 -2.84 -19.73 -6.98
CA LEU A 173 -1.93 -18.59 -7.15
C LEU A 173 -2.06 -17.93 -8.53
N LEU A 174 -2.49 -18.68 -9.55
CA LEU A 174 -2.75 -18.15 -10.89
C LEU A 174 -3.91 -17.15 -10.92
N VAL A 175 -4.80 -17.16 -9.91
CA VAL A 175 -5.92 -16.22 -9.80
C VAL A 175 -5.45 -14.83 -9.36
N VAL A 176 -4.36 -14.75 -8.59
CA VAL A 176 -3.87 -13.49 -8.00
C VAL A 176 -3.56 -12.42 -9.06
N PRO A 177 -2.80 -12.70 -10.14
CA PRO A 177 -2.50 -11.69 -11.16
C PRO A 177 -3.65 -11.41 -12.14
N VAL A 178 -4.77 -12.16 -12.09
CA VAL A 178 -5.86 -12.02 -13.07
C VAL A 178 -6.37 -10.58 -13.20
N PRO A 179 -6.59 -9.81 -12.11
CA PRO A 179 -7.06 -8.43 -12.26
C PRO A 179 -6.08 -7.50 -12.98
N VAL A 180 -4.77 -7.72 -12.82
CA VAL A 180 -3.74 -6.98 -13.56
C VAL A 180 -3.83 -7.30 -15.06
N LEU A 181 -3.98 -8.58 -15.40
CA LEU A 181 -4.13 -9.03 -16.79
C LEU A 181 -5.43 -8.52 -17.43
N LEU A 182 -6.53 -8.53 -16.68
CA LEU A 182 -7.81 -8.00 -17.13
C LEU A 182 -7.75 -6.48 -17.34
N PHE A 183 -7.06 -5.75 -16.47
CA PHE A 183 -6.85 -4.32 -16.66
C PHE A 183 -5.99 -4.03 -17.89
N GLY A 184 -4.90 -4.77 -18.11
CA GLY A 184 -4.11 -4.69 -19.35
C GLY A 184 -4.94 -5.00 -20.60
N ALA A 185 -5.82 -6.00 -20.55
CA ALA A 185 -6.74 -6.33 -21.64
C ALA A 185 -7.75 -5.21 -21.92
N TYR A 186 -8.31 -4.64 -20.85
CA TYR A 186 -9.17 -3.47 -20.95
C TYR A 186 -8.44 -2.31 -21.63
N LEU A 187 -7.22 -1.98 -21.20
CA LEU A 187 -6.41 -0.91 -21.81
C LEU A 187 -6.08 -1.20 -23.27
N ARG A 188 -5.75 -2.45 -23.64
CA ARG A 188 -5.51 -2.80 -25.04
C ARG A 188 -6.71 -2.52 -25.94
N LEU A 189 -7.91 -2.82 -25.46
CA LEU A 189 -9.16 -2.61 -26.19
C LEU A 189 -9.56 -1.13 -26.20
N HIS A 190 -9.31 -0.42 -25.10
CA HIS A 190 -9.76 0.96 -24.89
C HIS A 190 -8.83 2.02 -25.50
N THR A 191 -7.51 1.77 -25.48
CA THR A 191 -6.48 2.75 -25.86
C THR A 191 -5.52 2.23 -26.93
N GLY A 192 -5.53 0.92 -27.19
CA GLY A 192 -4.63 0.29 -28.15
C GLY A 192 -3.36 -0.31 -27.54
N ASP A 193 -3.14 -0.17 -26.22
CA ASP A 193 -1.88 -0.51 -25.56
C ASP A 193 -2.10 -1.34 -24.28
N TRP A 194 -1.48 -2.52 -24.21
CA TRP A 194 -1.53 -3.43 -23.05
C TRP A 194 -0.84 -2.87 -21.81
N LEU A 195 0.22 -2.08 -22.02
CA LEU A 195 1.13 -1.59 -20.98
C LEU A 195 0.95 -0.10 -20.74
N ALA A 196 -0.18 0.48 -21.15
CA ALA A 196 -0.45 1.90 -21.00
C ALA A 196 -0.30 2.39 -19.54
N TRP A 197 -0.61 1.55 -18.55
CA TRP A 197 -0.37 1.86 -17.14
C TRP A 197 1.12 2.01 -16.78
N ILE A 198 2.00 1.19 -17.37
CA ILE A 198 3.47 1.32 -17.21
C ILE A 198 3.97 2.59 -17.90
N HIS A 199 3.49 2.85 -19.13
CA HIS A 199 3.85 4.07 -19.85
C HIS A 199 3.37 5.33 -19.13
N ALA A 200 2.20 5.28 -18.49
CA ALA A 200 1.72 6.34 -17.62
C ALA A 200 2.67 6.55 -16.43
N GLU A 201 3.07 5.48 -15.72
CA GLU A 201 4.06 5.58 -14.64
C GLU A 201 5.42 6.15 -15.11
N GLY A 202 5.81 5.90 -16.36
CA GLY A 202 7.03 6.44 -16.98
C GLY A 202 6.86 7.81 -17.66
N SER A 203 5.72 8.48 -17.47
CA SER A 203 5.45 9.79 -18.07
C SER A 203 5.92 10.95 -17.20
N VAL A 204 5.81 12.16 -17.74
CA VAL A 204 6.14 13.41 -17.02
C VAL A 204 5.31 13.61 -15.75
N SER A 205 4.09 13.06 -15.69
CA SER A 205 3.23 13.15 -14.50
C SER A 205 3.80 12.44 -13.28
N PHE A 206 4.71 11.49 -13.49
CA PHE A 206 5.42 10.77 -12.43
C PHE A 206 6.93 10.89 -12.61
N ASP A 207 7.40 12.04 -13.10
CA ASP A 207 8.82 12.38 -13.26
C ASP A 207 9.66 11.27 -13.94
N TYR A 208 9.09 10.66 -14.99
CA TYR A 208 9.73 9.60 -15.76
C TYR A 208 10.16 8.38 -14.91
N ARG A 209 9.39 8.06 -13.86
CA ARG A 209 9.64 6.92 -12.97
C ARG A 209 9.65 5.61 -13.73
N HIS A 210 10.66 4.79 -13.46
CA HIS A 210 10.78 3.45 -14.04
C HIS A 210 11.39 2.48 -13.05
N LEU A 211 11.30 1.17 -13.35
CA LEU A 211 11.92 0.13 -12.54
C LEU A 211 13.45 0.27 -12.60
N ASP A 212 14.08 0.32 -11.43
CA ASP A 212 15.54 0.32 -11.32
C ASP A 212 15.95 -0.39 -10.02
N TRP A 213 17.25 -0.58 -9.82
CA TRP A 213 17.78 -1.14 -8.60
C TRP A 213 17.59 -0.18 -7.42
N PRO A 214 17.39 -0.71 -6.20
CA PRO A 214 17.05 0.13 -5.05
C PRO A 214 18.15 1.11 -4.67
N TRP A 215 19.42 0.80 -4.94
CA TRP A 215 20.53 1.73 -4.70
C TRP A 215 20.63 2.87 -5.73
N VAL A 216 20.07 2.69 -6.94
CA VAL A 216 19.97 3.77 -7.93
C VAL A 216 18.91 4.76 -7.47
N GLY A 217 17.72 4.27 -7.12
CA GLY A 217 16.64 5.08 -6.56
C GLY A 217 17.04 5.80 -5.27
N ALA A 218 17.71 5.10 -4.35
CA ALA A 218 18.23 5.70 -3.12
C ALA A 218 19.20 6.86 -3.39
N ARG A 219 20.09 6.69 -4.38
CA ARG A 219 21.05 7.73 -4.77
C ARG A 219 20.36 8.93 -5.39
N ALA A 220 19.44 8.72 -6.34
CA ALA A 220 18.67 9.81 -6.95
C ALA A 220 17.85 10.60 -5.90
N THR A 221 17.29 9.89 -4.92
CA THR A 221 16.56 10.49 -3.79
C THR A 221 17.49 11.28 -2.88
N TRP A 222 18.67 10.75 -2.59
CA TRP A 222 19.71 11.47 -1.83
C TRP A 222 20.19 12.74 -2.55
N ASP A 223 20.42 12.66 -3.85
CA ASP A 223 20.81 13.81 -4.67
C ASP A 223 19.70 14.88 -4.67
N SER A 224 18.43 14.45 -4.64
CA SER A 224 17.27 15.34 -4.47
C SER A 224 17.23 16.04 -3.10
N VAL A 225 17.84 15.44 -2.08
CA VAL A 225 17.99 16.05 -0.74
C VAL A 225 19.17 17.02 -0.68
N VAL A 226 20.31 16.68 -1.29
CA VAL A 226 21.58 17.37 -1.08
C VAL A 226 21.92 18.38 -2.16
N ILE A 227 21.58 18.09 -3.41
CA ILE A 227 22.03 18.84 -4.60
C ILE A 227 20.92 19.71 -5.17
N SER A 228 19.66 19.33 -4.93
CA SER A 228 18.53 19.94 -5.61
C SER A 228 18.37 21.43 -5.31
N PRO A 229 18.16 22.29 -6.34
CA PRO A 229 17.80 23.70 -6.14
C PRO A 229 16.35 23.87 -5.66
N LEU A 230 15.66 22.77 -5.33
CA LEU A 230 14.30 22.80 -4.80
C LEU A 230 14.25 23.62 -3.50
N PRO A 231 13.14 24.35 -3.25
CA PRO A 231 12.91 24.99 -1.96
C PRO A 231 13.05 23.98 -0.82
N ALA A 232 13.56 24.42 0.34
CA ALA A 232 13.68 23.58 1.54
C ALA A 232 12.34 22.92 1.95
N SER A 233 11.21 23.52 1.56
CA SER A 233 9.85 22.99 1.72
C SER A 233 9.53 21.76 0.86
N SER A 234 10.43 21.28 0.01
CA SER A 234 10.27 20.05 -0.78
C SER A 234 11.32 19.00 -0.42
N THR A 235 12.48 19.44 0.10
CA THR A 235 13.58 18.58 0.53
C THR A 235 13.20 17.63 1.67
N TYR A 236 12.30 18.06 2.57
CA TYR A 236 11.89 17.22 3.72
C TYR A 236 11.16 15.94 3.27
N VAL A 237 10.44 15.97 2.15
CA VAL A 237 9.74 14.80 1.60
C VAL A 237 10.79 13.75 1.22
N PHE A 238 11.73 14.11 0.35
CA PHE A 238 12.79 13.18 -0.08
C PHE A 238 13.67 12.68 1.09
N ALA A 239 13.91 13.51 2.10
CA ALA A 239 14.61 13.08 3.31
C ALA A 239 13.80 12.03 4.09
N ALA A 240 12.48 12.21 4.20
CA ALA A 240 11.59 11.22 4.79
C ALA A 240 11.53 9.93 3.95
N GLU A 241 11.40 10.03 2.62
CA GLU A 241 11.41 8.89 1.70
C GLU A 241 12.66 8.03 1.88
N LEU A 242 13.83 8.66 1.94
CA LEU A 242 15.10 7.98 2.16
C LEU A 242 15.17 7.35 3.56
N ALA A 243 14.76 8.08 4.60
CA ALA A 243 14.77 7.58 5.98
C ALA A 243 13.87 6.35 6.13
N TRP A 244 12.66 6.41 5.58
CA TRP A 244 11.71 5.29 5.61
C TRP A 244 12.22 4.13 4.76
N GLY A 245 12.63 4.34 3.51
CA GLY A 245 13.14 3.25 2.68
C GLY A 245 14.33 2.52 3.28
N VAL A 246 15.27 3.24 3.94
CA VAL A 246 16.37 2.61 4.69
C VAL A 246 15.86 1.89 5.93
N ALA A 247 14.93 2.49 6.69
CA ALA A 247 14.34 1.87 7.87
C ALA A 247 13.56 0.59 7.52
N GLY A 248 12.77 0.57 6.45
CA GLY A 248 12.07 -0.61 5.94
C GLY A 248 13.02 -1.74 5.55
N GLY A 249 14.15 -1.40 4.92
CA GLY A 249 15.22 -2.37 4.62
C GLY A 249 15.84 -2.96 5.87
N ALA A 250 16.13 -2.12 6.87
CA ALA A 250 16.65 -2.55 8.17
C ALA A 250 15.63 -3.42 8.93
N VAL A 251 14.34 -3.08 8.87
CA VAL A 251 13.25 -3.90 9.43
C VAL A 251 13.20 -5.26 8.73
N CYS A 252 13.22 -5.31 7.40
CA CYS A 252 13.23 -6.56 6.65
C CYS A 252 14.44 -7.44 7.02
N ALA A 253 15.64 -6.85 7.08
CA ALA A 253 16.84 -7.55 7.52
C ALA A 253 16.68 -8.09 8.95
N ALA A 254 16.16 -7.28 9.88
CA ALA A 254 15.92 -7.71 11.26
C ALA A 254 14.89 -8.84 11.36
N LEU A 255 13.83 -8.85 10.53
CA LEU A 255 12.86 -9.94 10.48
C LEU A 255 13.51 -11.25 10.04
N TRP A 256 14.35 -11.22 9.00
CA TRP A 256 15.09 -12.39 8.51
C TRP A 256 16.17 -12.89 9.48
N ILE A 257 16.85 -11.99 10.19
CA ILE A 257 17.88 -12.34 11.18
C ILE A 257 17.25 -12.92 12.44
N ARG A 258 16.22 -12.26 12.99
CA ARG A 258 15.63 -12.66 14.28
C ARG A 258 14.65 -13.84 14.17
N ARG A 259 14.10 -14.10 12.96
CA ARG A 259 13.17 -15.21 12.68
C ARG A 259 11.98 -15.29 13.65
N ARG A 260 11.53 -14.14 14.17
CA ARG A 260 10.40 -14.05 15.12
C ARG A 260 9.04 -14.09 14.43
N LEU A 261 9.01 -13.73 13.16
CA LEU A 261 7.82 -13.69 12.33
C LEU A 261 7.80 -14.92 11.40
N PRO A 262 6.62 -15.52 11.12
CA PRO A 262 6.50 -16.57 10.12
C PRO A 262 7.13 -16.16 8.78
N VAL A 263 7.80 -17.10 8.12
CA VAL A 263 8.54 -16.85 6.87
C VAL A 263 7.64 -16.25 5.79
N SER A 264 6.38 -16.70 5.69
CA SER A 264 5.40 -16.16 4.74
C SER A 264 5.11 -14.67 4.94
N LEU A 265 4.96 -14.22 6.19
CA LEU A 265 4.75 -12.81 6.53
C LEU A 265 6.01 -11.98 6.33
N THR A 266 7.18 -12.54 6.66
CA THR A 266 8.48 -11.89 6.38
C THR A 266 8.70 -11.73 4.87
N THR A 267 8.40 -12.75 4.07
CA THR A 267 8.43 -12.71 2.61
C THR A 267 7.51 -11.62 2.09
N TYR A 268 6.27 -11.53 2.57
CA TYR A 268 5.35 -10.46 2.19
C TYR A 268 5.94 -9.07 2.46
N CYS A 269 6.40 -8.80 3.69
CA CYS A 269 6.99 -7.49 4.03
C CYS A 269 8.21 -7.16 3.15
N THR A 270 9.08 -8.14 2.88
CA THR A 270 10.25 -7.93 2.01
C THR A 270 9.83 -7.64 0.57
N MET A 271 8.81 -8.31 0.05
CA MET A 271 8.33 -8.06 -1.32
C MET A 271 7.65 -6.71 -1.46
N VAL A 272 6.86 -6.28 -0.46
CA VAL A 272 6.29 -4.91 -0.45
C VAL A 272 7.40 -3.87 -0.46
N TRP A 273 8.40 -4.02 0.42
CA TRP A 273 9.53 -3.10 0.48
C TRP A 273 10.31 -3.07 -0.85
N LEU A 274 10.65 -4.22 -1.42
CA LEU A 274 11.34 -4.28 -2.71
C LEU A 274 10.53 -3.60 -3.82
N LEU A 275 9.21 -3.82 -3.87
CA LEU A 275 8.35 -3.17 -4.87
C LEU A 275 8.26 -1.66 -4.67
N SER A 276 8.43 -1.13 -3.45
CA SER A 276 8.45 0.31 -3.20
C SER A 276 9.79 0.97 -3.46
N VAL A 277 10.91 0.24 -3.32
CA VAL A 277 12.26 0.83 -3.46
C VAL A 277 12.97 0.51 -4.78
N CYS A 278 12.53 -0.51 -5.54
CA CYS A 278 13.10 -0.84 -6.85
C CYS A 278 12.55 0.08 -7.96
N VAL A 279 12.81 1.38 -7.84
CA VAL A 279 12.37 2.42 -8.78
C VAL A 279 13.48 3.46 -8.94
N SER A 280 13.46 4.20 -10.04
CA SER A 280 14.49 5.18 -10.43
C SER A 280 14.68 6.34 -9.44
N TYR A 281 13.69 6.63 -8.60
CA TYR A 281 13.79 7.48 -7.40
C TYR A 281 12.68 7.08 -6.41
N TRP A 282 12.88 7.33 -5.12
CA TRP A 282 11.95 6.93 -4.07
C TRP A 282 10.93 8.03 -3.81
N ILE A 283 9.66 7.66 -3.88
CA ILE A 283 8.53 8.52 -3.57
C ILE A 283 7.37 7.65 -3.06
N SER A 284 6.65 8.17 -2.06
CA SER A 284 5.55 7.47 -1.38
C SER A 284 5.95 6.17 -0.68
N VAL A 285 7.24 5.92 -0.43
CA VAL A 285 7.74 4.75 0.30
C VAL A 285 7.04 4.56 1.65
N PRO A 286 6.87 5.59 2.50
CA PRO A 286 6.20 5.44 3.79
C PRO A 286 4.75 4.96 3.68
N ARG A 287 4.05 5.31 2.59
CA ARG A 287 2.69 4.83 2.29
C ARG A 287 2.68 3.36 1.91
N TYR A 288 3.67 2.89 1.13
CA TYR A 288 3.81 1.46 0.85
C TYR A 288 4.17 0.68 2.12
N GLU A 289 5.02 1.24 3.00
CA GLU A 289 5.42 0.60 4.25
C GLU A 289 4.30 0.47 5.27
N LEU A 290 3.25 1.31 5.19
CA LEU A 290 2.01 1.09 5.95
C LEU A 290 1.41 -0.31 5.69
N ALA A 291 1.55 -0.82 4.46
CA ALA A 291 1.11 -2.16 4.11
C ALA A 291 2.03 -3.28 4.66
N MET A 292 3.21 -2.95 5.20
CA MET A 292 4.11 -3.88 5.91
C MET A 292 3.67 -4.10 7.37
N PHE A 293 2.41 -3.87 7.69
CA PHE A 293 1.85 -4.02 9.04
C PHE A 293 2.18 -5.35 9.75
N PRO A 294 2.42 -6.51 9.11
CA PRO A 294 2.87 -7.70 9.84
C PRO A 294 4.18 -7.48 10.61
N ALA A 295 5.01 -6.50 10.24
CA ALA A 295 6.22 -6.13 10.97
C ALA A 295 5.94 -5.64 12.41
N VAL A 296 4.73 -5.14 12.69
CA VAL A 296 4.32 -4.70 14.04
C VAL A 296 4.37 -5.85 15.07
N ILE A 297 4.23 -7.08 14.60
CA ILE A 297 4.34 -8.30 15.40
C ILE A 297 5.77 -8.44 15.97
N ALA A 298 6.80 -8.04 15.20
CA ALA A 298 8.18 -8.05 15.67
C ALA A 298 8.48 -6.87 16.62
N LEU A 299 7.84 -5.71 16.39
CA LEU A 299 7.90 -4.59 17.33
C LEU A 299 7.29 -4.98 18.69
N TRP A 300 6.14 -5.66 18.69
CA TRP A 300 5.54 -6.20 19.91
C TRP A 300 6.51 -7.12 20.67
N ASP A 301 7.18 -8.04 19.97
CA ASP A 301 8.14 -8.97 20.60
C ASP A 301 9.34 -8.25 21.21
N LEU A 302 9.84 -7.21 20.54
CA LEU A 302 10.95 -6.40 21.04
C LEU A 302 10.57 -5.68 22.35
N LEU A 303 9.31 -5.22 22.43
CA LEU A 303 8.75 -4.52 23.57
C LEU A 303 8.04 -5.47 24.56
N ALA A 304 8.21 -6.80 24.41
CA ALA A 304 7.46 -7.79 25.18
C ALA A 304 7.67 -7.64 26.71
N ARG A 305 8.86 -7.23 27.15
CA ARG A 305 9.21 -7.05 28.56
C ARG A 305 9.16 -5.61 29.06
N ARG A 306 8.66 -4.67 28.24
CA ARG A 306 8.72 -3.23 28.51
C ARG A 306 7.36 -2.58 28.25
N PRO A 307 6.37 -2.74 29.14
CA PRO A 307 5.02 -2.21 28.93
C PRO A 307 5.00 -0.68 28.72
N ASP A 308 5.83 0.07 29.46
CA ASP A 308 5.93 1.53 29.31
C ASP A 308 6.40 1.93 27.91
N TRP A 309 7.31 1.14 27.33
CA TRP A 309 7.79 1.38 25.96
C TRP A 309 6.72 1.08 24.90
N ARG A 310 5.74 0.22 25.19
CA ARG A 310 4.61 0.00 24.28
C ARG A 310 3.69 1.22 24.26
N ALA A 311 3.40 1.78 25.42
CA ALA A 311 2.64 3.02 25.53
C ALA A 311 3.39 4.18 24.84
N ALA A 312 4.70 4.29 25.10
CA ALA A 312 5.54 5.28 24.43
C ALA A 312 5.58 5.10 22.90
N ALA A 313 5.63 3.87 22.40
CA ALA A 313 5.61 3.60 20.96
C ALA A 313 4.27 4.03 20.32
N VAL A 314 3.14 3.71 20.96
CA VAL A 314 1.81 4.15 20.49
C VAL A 314 1.70 5.68 20.55
N ALA A 315 2.15 6.31 21.62
CA ALA A 315 2.12 7.77 21.78
C ALA A 315 3.02 8.47 20.74
N ALA A 316 4.21 7.94 20.48
CA ALA A 316 5.10 8.44 19.43
C ALA A 316 4.47 8.29 18.05
N SER A 317 3.85 7.14 17.77
CA SER A 317 3.08 6.93 16.53
C SER A 317 1.97 7.97 16.40
N ALA A 318 1.17 8.17 17.44
CA ALA A 318 0.08 9.16 17.47
C ALA A 318 0.56 10.59 17.24
N GLY A 319 1.69 10.99 17.86
CA GLY A 319 2.28 12.31 17.68
C GLY A 319 2.76 12.53 16.25
N LEU A 320 3.43 11.53 15.66
CA LEU A 320 3.87 11.57 14.27
C LEU A 320 2.70 11.57 13.29
N PHE A 321 1.65 10.79 13.56
CA PHE A 321 0.40 10.82 12.79
C PHE A 321 -0.25 12.20 12.84
N ALA A 322 -0.40 12.80 14.01
CA ALA A 322 -0.98 14.14 14.15
C ALA A 322 -0.15 15.20 13.41
N PHE A 323 1.18 15.09 13.48
CA PHE A 323 2.09 15.94 12.72
C PHE A 323 1.90 15.77 11.21
N GLY A 324 1.89 14.53 10.70
CA GLY A 324 1.69 14.24 9.29
C GLY A 324 0.32 14.67 8.77
N ALA A 325 -0.75 14.40 9.53
CA ALA A 325 -2.09 14.89 9.24
C ALA A 325 -2.17 16.42 9.19
N GLY A 326 -1.41 17.11 10.07
CA GLY A 326 -1.27 18.56 10.04
C GLY A 326 -0.59 19.07 8.77
N ILE A 327 0.45 18.38 8.28
CA ILE A 327 1.09 18.69 6.98
C ILE A 327 0.06 18.56 5.85
N TYR A 328 -0.65 17.44 5.77
CA TYR A 328 -1.68 17.22 4.74
C TYR A 328 -2.78 18.30 4.79
N ALA A 329 -3.31 18.58 5.99
CA ALA A 329 -4.35 19.60 6.20
C ALA A 329 -3.89 21.02 5.84
N SER A 330 -2.58 21.28 5.81
CA SER A 330 -2.00 22.54 5.32
C SER A 330 -1.79 22.59 3.80
N ALA A 331 -2.40 21.66 3.05
CA ALA A 331 -2.25 21.48 1.61
C ALA A 331 -0.79 21.27 1.17
N ARG A 332 -0.01 20.58 2.01
CA ARG A 332 1.37 20.19 1.71
C ARG A 332 1.47 18.67 1.54
N TRP A 333 2.28 18.25 0.59
CA TRP A 333 2.47 16.84 0.31
C TRP A 333 3.19 16.16 1.48
N LEU A 334 2.56 15.13 2.04
CA LEU A 334 3.10 14.36 3.16
C LEU A 334 4.10 13.29 2.69
N GLY A 335 4.00 12.83 1.44
CA GLY A 335 4.68 11.64 0.92
C GLY A 335 3.70 10.64 0.37
#